data_AF-A0A412K880-F1
#
_entry.id   AF-A0A412K880-F1
#
_cell.length_a   1.000
_cell.length_b   1.000
_cell.length_c   1.000
_cell.angle_alpha   90.00
_cell.angle_beta   90.00
_cell.angle_gamma   90.00
#
_symmetry.space_group_name_H-M   'P 1'
#
loop_
_entity.id
_entity.type
_entity.pdbx_description
1 polymer ?
#
loop_
_entity_poly.entity_id
_entity_poly.type
_entity_poly.pdbx_seq_one_letter_code
_entity_poly.pdbx_strand_id
1 'polypeptide(L)'
;MATNVTEKDKVLNEIIEWCEQLEVEGLRLANALLSQHEIDAYSVVKGQINAYGKIADHCRSMLGYSGNMPTEVPNQSEDAKK
;
A
#
# COMPACT_ATOMS: atom_id res chain seq x y z
N MET A 1 -19.92 -7.95 -6.40
CA MET A 1 -18.79 -8.30 -5.52
C MET A 1 -19.28 -8.25 -4.09
N ALA A 2 -18.73 -9.08 -3.20
CA ALA A 2 -19.01 -8.94 -1.78
C ALA A 2 -18.54 -7.55 -1.31
N THR A 3 -19.34 -6.87 -0.49
CA THR A 3 -19.12 -5.47 -0.10
C THR A 3 -17.74 -5.25 0.53
N ASN A 4 -17.25 -6.26 1.27
CA ASN A 4 -15.93 -6.29 1.89
C ASN A 4 -14.76 -6.28 0.87
N VAL A 5 -14.92 -6.93 -0.29
CA VAL A 5 -13.93 -6.91 -1.38
C VAL A 5 -13.87 -5.50 -1.98
N THR A 6 -15.02 -4.85 -2.16
CA THR A 6 -15.10 -3.49 -2.70
C THR A 6 -14.47 -2.45 -1.77
N GLU A 7 -14.71 -2.53 -0.46
CA GLU A 7 -14.12 -1.61 0.52
C GLU A 7 -12.60 -1.82 0.68
N LYS A 8 -12.15 -3.08 0.72
CA LYS A 8 -10.71 -3.41 0.73
C LYS A 8 -10.02 -2.84 -0.50
N ASP A 9 -10.59 -3.06 -1.68
CA ASP A 9 -10.00 -2.58 -2.94
C ASP A 9 -9.96 -1.05 -3.00
N LYS A 10 -10.96 -0.36 -2.43
CA LYS A 10 -10.93 1.10 -2.28
C LYS A 10 -9.73 1.55 -1.43
N VAL A 11 -9.54 0.98 -0.25
CA VAL A 11 -8.42 1.33 0.64
C VAL A 11 -7.07 1.02 -0.01
N LEU A 12 -6.95 -0.12 -0.70
CA LEU A 12 -5.72 -0.45 -1.42
C LEU A 12 -5.40 0.57 -2.52
N ASN A 13 -6.40 1.05 -3.25
CA ASN A 13 -6.21 2.10 -4.25
C ASN A 13 -5.78 3.43 -3.61
N GLU A 14 -6.37 3.82 -2.47
CA GLU A 14 -5.94 5.03 -1.74
C GLU A 14 -4.47 4.95 -1.30
N ILE A 15 -4.00 3.77 -0.84
CA ILE A 15 -2.59 3.56 -0.48
C ILE A 15 -1.69 3.60 -1.72
N ILE A 16 -2.11 3.02 -2.84
CA ILE A 16 -1.37 3.05 -4.11
C ILE A 16 -1.17 4.50 -4.56
N GLU A 17 -2.24 5.29 -4.62
CA GLU A 17 -2.18 6.70 -5.03
C GLU A 17 -1.26 7.50 -4.10
N TRP A 18 -1.35 7.28 -2.79
CA TRP A 18 -0.46 7.94 -1.83
C TRP A 18 1.02 7.57 -2.03
N CYS A 19 1.31 6.29 -2.27
CA CYS A 19 2.68 5.84 -2.55
C CYS A 19 3.22 6.46 -3.85
N GLU A 20 2.42 6.48 -4.92
CA GLU A 20 2.78 7.10 -6.20
C GLU A 20 3.05 8.61 -6.05
N GLN A 21 2.25 9.33 -5.27
CA GLN A 21 2.49 10.74 -4.96
C GLN A 21 3.84 10.93 -4.25
N LEU A 22 4.12 10.10 -3.24
CA LEU A 22 5.39 10.17 -2.51
C LEU A 22 6.61 9.82 -3.37
N GLU A 23 6.48 8.92 -4.35
CA GLU A 23 7.53 8.67 -5.33
C GLU A 23 7.82 9.92 -6.18
N VAL A 24 6.78 10.61 -6.65
CA VAL A 24 6.92 11.84 -7.45
C VAL A 24 7.60 12.94 -6.62
N GLU A 25 7.15 13.16 -5.39
CA GLU A 25 7.75 14.14 -4.48
C GLU A 25 9.21 13.78 -4.14
N GLY A 26 9.46 12.51 -3.84
CA GLY A 26 10.80 11.98 -3.58
C GLY A 26 11.73 12.16 -4.77
N LEU A 27 11.27 11.91 -6.00
CA LEU A 27 12.06 12.12 -7.22
C LEU A 27 12.45 13.59 -7.41
N ARG A 28 11.54 14.52 -7.11
CA ARG A 28 11.83 15.97 -7.15
C ARG A 28 12.92 16.33 -6.14
N LEU A 29 12.83 15.81 -4.93
CA LEU A 29 13.87 16.01 -3.90
C LEU A 29 15.20 15.37 -4.30
N ALA A 30 15.19 14.13 -4.79
CA ALA A 30 16.39 13.44 -5.24
C ALA A 30 17.10 14.21 -6.35
N ASN A 31 16.37 14.76 -7.33
CA ASN A 31 16.96 15.59 -8.38
C ASN A 31 17.60 16.87 -7.82
N ALA A 32 16.97 17.51 -6.83
CA ALA A 32 17.54 18.68 -6.16
C ALA A 32 18.83 18.36 -5.39
N LEU A 33 18.86 17.24 -4.65
CA LEU A 33 20.04 16.77 -3.91
C LEU A 33 21.18 16.39 -4.86
N LEU A 34 20.87 15.69 -5.95
CA LEU A 34 21.85 15.34 -6.98
C LEU A 34 22.49 16.60 -7.59
N SER A 35 21.69 17.64 -7.85
CA SER A 35 22.15 18.93 -8.37
C SER A 35 23.05 19.68 -7.38
N GLN A 36 22.90 19.41 -6.08
CA GLN A 36 23.73 19.96 -5.00
C GLN A 36 24.94 19.08 -4.67
N HIS A 37 25.12 17.96 -5.37
CA HIS A 37 26.15 16.95 -5.08
C HIS A 37 26.03 16.31 -3.67
N GLU A 38 24.83 16.33 -3.08
CA GLU A 38 24.52 15.70 -1.78
C GLU A 38 24.22 14.20 -1.96
N ILE A 39 25.26 13.42 -2.30
CA ILE A 39 25.12 12.02 -2.75
C ILE A 39 24.61 11.07 -1.65
N ASP A 40 24.97 11.30 -0.39
CA ASP A 40 24.53 10.48 0.72
C ASP A 40 23.02 10.65 0.95
N ALA A 41 22.56 11.90 1.04
CA ALA A 41 21.13 12.21 1.16
C ALA A 41 20.34 11.73 -0.06
N TYR A 42 20.87 11.92 -1.27
CA TYR A 42 20.28 11.40 -2.50
C TYR A 42 20.04 9.89 -2.42
N SER A 43 21.03 9.13 -1.96
CA SER A 43 20.95 7.66 -1.87
C SER A 43 19.88 7.21 -0.88
N VAL A 44 19.74 7.90 0.25
CA VAL A 44 18.66 7.64 1.23
C VAL A 44 17.29 7.87 0.60
N VAL A 45 17.10 9.01 -0.08
CA VAL A 45 15.83 9.35 -0.74
C VAL A 45 15.50 8.33 -1.85
N LYS A 46 16.50 7.87 -2.62
CA LYS A 46 16.30 6.80 -3.61
C LYS A 46 15.85 5.48 -2.98
N GLY A 47 16.39 5.12 -1.82
CA GLY A 47 15.93 3.96 -1.06
C GLY A 47 14.47 4.08 -0.61
N GLN A 48 14.08 5.27 -0.15
CA GLN A 48 12.71 5.57 0.26
C GLN A 48 11.70 5.50 -0.90
N ILE A 49 12.02 6.12 -2.05
CA ILE A 49 11.19 6.03 -3.28
C ILE A 49 10.95 4.56 -3.65
N ASN A 50 12.02 3.75 -3.69
CA ASN A 50 11.91 2.34 -4.03
C ASN A 50 11.05 1.54 -3.02
N ALA A 51 11.02 1.96 -1.74
CA ALA A 51 10.15 1.34 -0.76
C ALA A 51 8.67 1.63 -1.05
N TYR A 52 8.33 2.86 -1.43
CA TYR A 52 6.96 3.22 -1.82
C TYR A 52 6.47 2.45 -3.04
N GLY A 53 7.30 2.31 -4.08
CA GLY A 53 6.96 1.51 -5.27
C GLY A 53 6.68 0.05 -4.93
N LYS A 54 7.51 -0.56 -4.07
CA LYS A 54 7.29 -1.93 -3.59
C LYS A 54 6.00 -2.08 -2.78
N ILE A 55 5.64 -1.10 -1.97
CA ILE A 55 4.37 -1.09 -1.22
C ILE A 55 3.21 -1.01 -2.20
N ALA A 56 3.26 -0.09 -3.17
CA ALA A 56 2.23 0.06 -4.20
C ALA A 56 2.06 -1.24 -5.02
N ASP A 57 3.16 -1.87 -5.44
CA ASP A 57 3.14 -3.15 -6.15
C ASP A 57 2.51 -4.27 -5.32
N HIS A 58 2.84 -4.33 -4.02
CA HIS A 58 2.21 -5.28 -3.12
C HIS A 58 0.69 -5.03 -3.00
N CYS A 59 0.27 -3.79 -2.82
CA CYS A 59 -1.15 -3.43 -2.78
C CYS A 59 -1.87 -3.79 -4.08
N ARG A 60 -1.27 -3.52 -5.24
CA ARG A 60 -1.80 -3.92 -6.56
C ARG A 60 -1.97 -5.44 -6.66
N SER A 61 -1.04 -6.22 -6.12
CA SER A 61 -1.14 -7.69 -6.12
C SER A 61 -2.32 -8.22 -5.28
N MET A 62 -2.82 -7.42 -4.33
CA MET A 62 -3.95 -7.76 -3.47
C MET A 62 -5.30 -7.29 -4.05
N LEU A 63 -5.33 -6.46 -5.09
CA LEU A 63 -6.57 -6.00 -5.71
C LEU A 63 -7.32 -7.17 -6.35
N GLY A 64 -8.64 -7.23 -6.14
CA GLY A 64 -9.45 -8.34 -6.65
C GLY A 64 -9.09 -9.73 -6.09
N TYR A 65 -8.11 -9.83 -5.18
CA TYR A 65 -7.77 -11.08 -4.51
C TYR A 65 -8.91 -11.48 -3.57
N SER A 66 -9.69 -12.46 -3.99
CA SER A 66 -10.74 -13.12 -3.20
C SER A 66 -10.21 -14.40 -2.57
N GLY A 67 -8.95 -14.43 -2.11
CA GLY A 67 -8.37 -15.61 -1.46
C GLY A 67 -9.35 -16.17 -0.45
N ASN A 68 -9.53 -17.51 -0.48
CA ASN A 68 -10.53 -18.25 0.31
C ASN A 68 -10.85 -17.49 1.59
N MET A 69 -12.01 -16.82 1.57
CA MET A 69 -12.56 -16.21 2.77
C MET A 69 -12.45 -17.27 3.87
N PRO A 70 -11.73 -17.02 4.99
CA PRO A 70 -11.80 -17.93 6.12
C PRO A 70 -13.27 -18.15 6.36
N THR A 71 -13.70 -19.41 6.29
CA THR A 71 -15.10 -19.80 6.47
C THR A 71 -15.61 -19.02 7.67
N GLU A 72 -16.67 -18.22 7.47
CA GLU A 72 -17.20 -17.32 8.50
C GLU A 72 -17.09 -18.02 9.86
N VAL A 73 -16.26 -17.47 10.75
CA VAL A 73 -16.11 -18.03 12.09
C VAL A 73 -17.52 -17.99 12.68
N PRO A 74 -18.12 -19.15 13.02
CA PRO A 74 -19.50 -19.19 13.49
C PRO A 74 -19.68 -18.17 14.62
N ASN A 75 -20.69 -17.33 14.48
CA ASN A 75 -20.98 -16.29 15.45
C ASN A 75 -21.21 -16.92 16.84
N GLN A 76 -20.20 -16.86 17.71
CA GLN A 76 -20.21 -17.49 19.04
C GLN A 76 -21.28 -16.92 19.98
N SER A 77 -21.98 -15.85 19.59
CA SER A 77 -23.12 -15.32 20.35
C SER A 77 -24.42 -16.12 20.17
N GLU A 78 -24.48 -17.04 19.21
CA GLU A 78 -25.62 -17.95 19.04
C GLU A 78 -25.65 -19.05 20.11
N ASP A 79 -24.48 -19.50 20.59
CA ASP A 79 -24.35 -20.49 21.67
C ASP A 79 -24.61 -19.92 23.07
N ALA A 80 -24.65 -18.59 23.22
CA ALA A 80 -24.86 -17.92 24.49
C ALA A 80 -26.32 -17.92 24.96
N LYS A 81 -27.25 -18.46 24.17
CA LYS A 81 -28.66 -18.62 24.54
C LYS A 81 -28.95 -20.08 24.89
N LYS A 82 -28.66 -20.46 26.14
CA LYS A 82 -29.21 -21.67 26.73
C LYS A 82 -29.75 -21.40 28.13
#